data_AF-A0A822Z1F6-F1
#
_entry.id   AF-A0A822Z1F6-F1
#
_cell.length_a   1.000
_cell.length_b   1.000
_cell.length_c   1.000
_cell.angle_alpha   90.00
_cell.angle_beta   90.00
_cell.angle_gamma   90.00
#
_symmetry.space_group_name_H-M   'P 1'
#
loop_
_entity.id
_entity.type
_entity.pdbx_description
1 polymer ?
#
loop_
_entity_poly.entity_id
_entity_poly.type
_entity_poly.pdbx_seq_one_letter_code
_entity_poly.pdbx_strand_id
1 'polypeptide(L)'
;MDVMHSLIHSVRKPGSLSRNLRRVRQGLDLIRELFGQFLATNECSLREAASTAYPQVFAQYHTWAIRTAVGAGLYTLPTREQLVVKLNETNHSARKEMKRYINASLTSGYRIH
;
A
#
# COMPACT_ATOMS: atom_id res chain seq x y z
N MET A 1 15.30 10.08 -36.03
CA MET A 1 14.93 10.48 -34.66
C MET A 1 13.60 9.87 -34.18
N ASP A 2 12.88 9.10 -35.00
CA ASP A 2 11.55 8.55 -34.65
C ASP A 2 11.52 7.26 -33.81
N VAL A 3 12.60 6.47 -33.79
CA VAL A 3 12.62 5.19 -33.05
C VAL A 3 12.80 5.40 -31.54
N MET A 4 13.60 6.40 -31.14
CA MET A 4 13.81 6.76 -29.73
C MET A 4 12.55 7.40 -29.11
N HIS A 5 11.82 8.20 -29.87
CA HIS A 5 10.56 8.82 -29.43
C HIS A 5 9.42 7.79 -29.27
N SER A 6 9.43 6.71 -30.07
CA SER A 6 8.45 5.61 -29.97
C SER A 6 8.62 4.73 -28.72
N LEU A 7 9.87 4.47 -28.30
CA LEU A 7 10.16 3.60 -27.14
C LEU A 7 9.75 4.22 -25.79
N ILE A 8 9.92 5.54 -25.62
CA ILE A 8 9.57 6.27 -24.39
C ILE A 8 8.04 6.32 -24.19
N HIS A 9 7.27 6.19 -25.28
CA HIS A 9 5.81 6.10 -25.23
C HIS A 9 5.29 4.72 -24.78
N SER A 10 6.13 3.69 -24.70
CA SER A 10 5.72 2.33 -24.32
C SER A 10 5.55 2.17 -22.81
N VAL A 11 6.39 2.83 -22.01
CA VAL A 11 6.44 2.59 -20.55
C VAL A 11 5.26 3.20 -19.79
N ARG A 12 4.66 4.29 -20.28
CA ARG A 12 3.49 4.95 -19.64
C ARG A 12 2.14 4.49 -20.19
N LYS A 13 2.12 3.67 -21.24
CA LYS A 13 0.88 3.14 -21.84
C LYS A 13 0.08 2.35 -20.80
N PRO A 14 -1.26 2.53 -20.75
CA PRO A 14 -2.12 1.61 -20.01
C PRO A 14 -1.80 0.16 -20.40
N GLY A 15 -1.63 -0.71 -19.39
CA GLY A 15 -1.30 -2.12 -19.60
C GLY A 15 0.18 -2.46 -19.80
N SER A 16 1.09 -1.48 -19.87
CA SER A 16 2.53 -1.77 -19.96
C SER A 16 3.06 -2.42 -18.67
N LEU A 17 4.06 -3.28 -18.80
CA LEU A 17 4.72 -3.92 -17.65
C LEU A 17 5.29 -2.90 -16.67
N SER A 18 5.94 -1.83 -17.17
CA SER A 18 6.51 -0.77 -16.34
C SER A 18 5.44 -0.02 -15.54
N ARG A 19 4.30 0.31 -16.16
CA ARG A 19 3.19 0.99 -15.46
C ARG A 19 2.52 0.07 -14.45
N ASN A 20 2.35 -1.21 -14.77
CA ASN A 20 1.81 -2.21 -13.85
C ASN A 20 2.74 -2.39 -12.64
N LEU A 21 4.05 -2.54 -12.88
CA LEU A 21 5.04 -2.67 -11.81
C LEU A 21 5.06 -1.42 -10.90
N ARG A 22 4.94 -0.22 -11.47
CA ARG A 22 4.82 1.01 -10.68
C ARG A 22 3.60 0.97 -9.75
N ARG A 23 2.44 0.53 -10.24
CA ARG A 23 1.23 0.39 -9.41
C ARG A 23 1.37 -0.68 -8.33
N VAL A 24 2.01 -1.81 -8.65
CA VAL A 24 2.33 -2.86 -7.67
C VAL A 24 3.22 -2.29 -6.57
N ARG A 25 4.30 -1.58 -6.92
CA ARG A 25 5.19 -0.93 -5.95
C ARG A 25 4.42 0.04 -5.04
N GLN A 26 3.56 0.88 -5.60
CA GLN A 26 2.73 1.79 -4.80
C GLN A 26 1.76 1.04 -3.88
N GLY A 27 1.22 -0.10 -4.31
CA GLY A 27 0.41 -0.97 -3.46
C GLY A 27 1.20 -1.52 -2.29
N LEU A 28 2.43 -1.98 -2.53
CA LEU A 28 3.33 -2.44 -1.47
C LEU A 28 3.68 -1.32 -0.49
N ASP A 29 3.92 -0.11 -0.99
CA ASP A 29 4.16 1.09 -0.19
C ASP A 29 2.94 1.43 0.69
N LEU A 30 1.71 1.30 0.17
CA LEU A 30 0.48 1.47 0.97
C LEU A 30 0.42 0.47 2.11
N ILE A 31 0.64 -0.82 1.84
CA ILE A 31 0.58 -1.86 2.87
C ILE A 31 1.64 -1.62 3.94
N ARG A 32 2.83 -1.13 3.56
CA ARG A 32 3.90 -0.76 4.49
C ARG A 32 3.46 0.36 5.43
N GLU A 33 2.94 1.46 4.87
CA GLU A 33 2.44 2.58 5.68
C GLU A 33 1.26 2.16 6.55
N LEU A 34 0.34 1.38 6.01
CA LEU A 34 -0.82 0.86 6.76
C LEU A 34 -0.39 0.02 7.95
N PHE A 35 0.57 -0.90 7.79
CA PHE A 35 1.11 -1.66 8.92
C PHE A 35 1.86 -0.78 9.91
N GLY A 36 2.62 0.22 9.44
CA GLY A 36 3.31 1.18 10.30
C GLY A 36 2.33 1.92 11.22
N GLN A 37 1.26 2.48 10.64
CA GLN A 37 0.21 3.17 11.38
C GLN A 37 -0.56 2.21 12.32
N PHE A 38 -0.94 1.03 11.82
CA PHE A 38 -1.71 0.05 12.59
C PHE A 38 -0.96 -0.49 13.82
N LEU A 39 0.37 -0.57 13.74
CA LEU A 39 1.22 -1.03 14.82
C LEU A 39 1.73 0.10 15.75
N ALA A 40 1.46 1.37 15.43
CA ALA A 40 1.94 2.51 16.19
C ALA A 40 1.33 2.55 17.60
N THR A 41 0.06 2.19 17.75
CA THR A 41 -0.62 2.02 19.03
C THR A 41 -1.44 0.73 19.04
N ASN A 42 -1.58 0.11 20.22
CA ASN A 42 -2.38 -1.11 20.36
C ASN A 42 -3.89 -0.87 20.13
N GLU A 43 -4.34 0.38 20.27
CA GLU A 43 -5.74 0.78 20.09
C GLU A 43 -6.05 1.26 18.67
N CYS A 44 -5.05 1.44 17.80
CA CYS A 44 -5.28 1.93 16.44
C CYS A 44 -6.11 0.92 15.64
N SER A 45 -7.30 1.34 15.22
CA SER A 45 -8.14 0.53 14.36
C SER A 45 -7.58 0.45 12.94
N LEU A 46 -7.96 -0.60 12.20
CA LEU A 46 -7.57 -0.74 10.80
C LEU A 46 -8.09 0.43 9.96
N ARG A 47 -9.26 0.96 10.30
CA ARG A 47 -9.86 2.14 9.65
C ARG A 47 -9.00 3.38 9.84
N GLU A 48 -8.58 3.68 11.06
CA GLU A 48 -7.71 4.83 11.34
C GLU A 48 -6.37 4.70 10.60
N ALA A 49 -5.73 3.54 10.69
CA ALA A 49 -4.48 3.27 9.98
C ALA A 49 -4.61 3.47 8.46
N ALA A 50 -5.67 2.90 7.86
CA ALA A 50 -5.95 3.04 6.43
C ALA A 50 -6.31 4.48 6.04
N SER A 51 -7.04 5.21 6.89
CA SER A 51 -7.41 6.62 6.67
C SER A 51 -6.21 7.55 6.64
N THR A 52 -5.13 7.20 7.34
CA THR A 52 -3.86 7.93 7.33
C THR A 52 -2.94 7.48 6.20
N ALA A 53 -2.83 6.17 5.95
CA ALA A 53 -1.90 5.63 4.97
C ALA A 53 -2.33 5.90 3.52
N TYR A 54 -3.62 5.80 3.21
CA TYR A 54 -4.11 5.97 1.84
C TYR A 54 -3.84 7.36 1.26
N PRO A 55 -4.10 8.48 1.96
CA PRO A 55 -3.76 9.80 1.47
C PRO A 55 -2.28 10.00 1.16
N GLN A 56 -1.40 9.45 1.99
CA GLN A 56 0.06 9.59 1.84
C GLN A 56 0.56 8.90 0.57
N VAL A 57 0.03 7.73 0.24
CA VAL A 57 0.54 6.92 -0.88
C VAL A 57 -0.23 7.14 -2.17
N PHE A 58 -1.56 7.21 -2.12
CA PHE A 58 -2.41 7.11 -3.31
C PHE A 58 -3.22 8.34 -3.68
N ALA A 59 -3.52 9.26 -2.75
CA ALA A 59 -4.47 10.35 -3.05
C ALA A 59 -4.05 11.24 -4.23
N GLN A 60 -2.74 11.47 -4.40
CA GLN A 60 -2.20 12.24 -5.53
C GLN A 60 -2.38 11.56 -6.90
N TYR A 61 -2.64 10.26 -6.92
CA TYR A 61 -2.77 9.46 -8.15
C TYR A 61 -4.21 9.10 -8.50
N HIS A 62 -5.14 9.25 -7.56
CA HIS A 62 -6.54 8.88 -7.71
C HIS A 62 -7.41 10.11 -7.92
N THR A 63 -8.43 9.98 -8.79
CA THR A 63 -9.41 11.05 -9.01
C THR A 63 -10.26 11.26 -7.76
N TRP A 64 -10.97 12.39 -7.69
CA TRP A 64 -11.90 12.67 -6.59
C TRP A 64 -12.90 11.52 -6.38
N ALA A 65 -13.53 11.03 -7.46
CA ALA A 65 -14.49 9.94 -7.38
C ALA A 65 -13.92 8.67 -6.72
N ILE A 66 -12.68 8.30 -7.06
CA ILE A 66 -12.00 7.13 -6.46
C ILE A 66 -11.68 7.40 -4.99
N ARG A 67 -11.21 8.59 -4.63
CA ARG A 67 -10.95 8.94 -3.22
C ARG A 67 -12.23 8.90 -2.38
N THR A 68 -13.34 9.38 -2.91
CA THR A 68 -14.65 9.31 -2.25
C THR A 68 -15.10 7.87 -2.05
N ALA A 69 -14.99 7.03 -3.09
CA ALA A 69 -15.32 5.60 -2.99
C ALA A 69 -14.46 4.87 -1.95
N VAL A 70 -13.15 5.16 -1.90
CA VAL A 70 -12.26 4.62 -0.87
C VAL A 70 -12.71 5.09 0.52
N GLY A 71 -13.01 6.37 0.70
CA GLY A 71 -13.49 6.92 1.97
C GLY A 71 -14.75 6.20 2.48
N ALA A 72 -15.71 5.91 1.59
CA ALA A 72 -16.87 5.10 1.93
C ALA A 72 -16.50 3.64 2.28
N GLY A 73 -15.59 3.03 1.51
CA GLY A 73 -15.10 1.67 1.76
C GLY A 73 -14.33 1.50 3.08
N LEU A 74 -13.74 2.57 3.63
CA LEU A 74 -13.08 2.50 4.93
C LEU A 74 -14.04 2.11 6.07
N TYR A 75 -15.34 2.40 5.94
CA TYR A 75 -16.35 2.01 6.93
C TYR A 75 -16.69 0.53 6.91
N THR A 76 -16.32 -0.21 5.86
CA THR A 76 -16.55 -1.65 5.74
C THR A 76 -15.33 -2.46 6.18
N LEU A 77 -14.27 -1.80 6.65
CA LEU A 77 -13.07 -2.48 7.12
C LEU A 77 -13.35 -3.28 8.40
N PRO A 78 -12.74 -4.47 8.55
CA PRO A 78 -12.89 -5.28 9.76
C PRO A 78 -12.27 -4.61 10.98
N THR A 79 -12.71 -5.03 12.17
CA THR A 79 -12.00 -4.72 13.43
C THR A 79 -10.63 -5.44 13.48
N ARG A 80 -9.80 -5.11 14.48
CA ARG A 80 -8.50 -5.78 14.69
C ARG A 80 -8.68 -7.28 14.91
N GLU A 81 -9.66 -7.68 15.73
CA GLU A 81 -9.95 -9.07 16.07
C GLU A 81 -10.42 -9.82 14.82
N GLN A 82 -11.34 -9.23 14.07
CA GLN A 82 -11.83 -9.79 12.81
C GLN A 82 -10.73 -9.92 11.76
N LEU A 83 -9.80 -8.95 11.69
CA LEU A 83 -8.66 -9.01 10.79
C LEU A 83 -7.76 -10.21 11.12
N VAL A 84 -7.40 -10.38 12.38
CA VAL A 84 -6.52 -11.47 12.85
C VAL A 84 -7.15 -12.84 12.57
N VAL A 85 -8.45 -12.99 12.79
CA VAL A 85 -9.20 -14.21 12.42
C VAL A 85 -9.17 -14.45 10.91
N LYS A 86 -9.39 -13.41 10.08
CA LYS A 86 -9.34 -13.52 8.62
C LYS A 86 -7.95 -13.89 8.10
N LEU A 87 -6.90 -13.50 8.81
CA LEU A 87 -5.52 -13.87 8.49
C LEU A 87 -5.15 -15.27 8.95
N ASN A 88 -6.01 -15.92 9.75
CA ASN A 88 -5.70 -17.19 10.43
C ASN A 88 -4.44 -17.08 11.30
N GLU A 89 -4.30 -15.96 12.01
CA GLU A 89 -3.15 -15.62 12.83
C GLU A 89 -3.57 -15.35 14.28
N THR A 90 -2.59 -15.12 15.15
CA THR A 90 -2.81 -14.50 16.47
C THR A 90 -2.38 -13.03 16.40
N ASN A 91 -2.78 -12.21 17.39
CA ASN A 91 -2.29 -10.83 17.49
C ASN A 91 -0.75 -10.76 17.51
N HIS A 92 -0.10 -11.73 18.16
CA HIS A 92 1.36 -11.78 18.27
C HIS A 92 2.02 -12.11 16.93
N SER A 93 1.57 -13.17 16.24
CA SER A 93 2.14 -13.60 14.96
C SER A 93 1.82 -12.61 13.84
N ALA A 94 0.60 -12.07 13.78
CA ALA A 94 0.24 -11.01 12.84
C ALA A 94 1.15 -9.78 13.00
N ARG A 95 1.39 -9.32 14.24
CA ARG A 95 2.31 -8.21 14.51
C ARG A 95 3.74 -8.53 14.07
N LYS A 96 4.21 -9.75 14.31
CA LYS A 96 5.55 -10.20 13.90
C LYS A 96 5.68 -10.16 12.37
N GLU A 97 4.73 -10.70 11.62
CA GLU A 97 4.77 -10.70 10.16
C GLU A 97 4.60 -9.31 9.56
N MET A 98 3.74 -8.45 10.12
CA MET A 98 3.62 -7.05 9.71
C MET A 98 4.96 -6.29 9.86
N LYS A 99 5.66 -6.48 10.99
CA LYS A 99 7.01 -5.91 11.19
C LYS A 99 8.02 -6.45 10.21
N ARG A 100 7.99 -7.77 9.95
CA ARG A 100 8.86 -8.41 8.97
C ARG A 100 8.65 -7.83 7.57
N TYR A 101 7.39 -7.61 7.18
CA TYR A 101 7.04 -6.94 5.93
C TYR A 101 7.61 -5.52 5.87
N ILE A 102 7.40 -4.70 6.91
CA ILE A 102 7.94 -3.33 6.98
C ILE A 102 9.46 -3.36 6.78
N ASN A 103 10.18 -4.20 7.52
CA ASN A 103 11.64 -4.29 7.43
C ASN A 103 12.09 -4.70 6.02
N ALA A 104 11.49 -5.73 5.44
CA ALA A 104 11.85 -6.22 4.10
C ALA A 104 11.59 -5.17 3.00
N SER A 105 10.50 -4.41 3.13
CA SER A 105 10.13 -3.37 2.16
C SER A 105 11.03 -2.13 2.20
N LEU A 106 11.70 -1.85 3.33
CA LEU A 106 12.70 -0.78 3.43
C LEU A 106 14.03 -1.16 2.77
N THR A 107 14.41 -2.45 2.81
CA THR A 107 15.70 -2.94 2.29
C THR A 107 15.82 -2.86 0.76
N SER A 108 14.71 -2.66 0.03
CA SER A 108 14.75 -2.55 -1.44
C SER A 108 15.23 -1.19 -1.97
N GLY A 109 15.58 -0.23 -1.09
CA GLY A 109 15.84 1.16 -1.46
C GLY A 109 17.30 1.61 -1.61
N TYR A 110 18.28 1.01 -0.93
CA TYR A 110 19.67 1.48 -0.99
C TYR A 110 20.68 0.38 -0.62
N ARG A 111 21.37 -0.16 -1.63
CA ARG A 111 22.72 -0.72 -1.53
C ARG A 111 23.44 -0.40 -2.82
N ILE A 112 23.89 0.84 -2.95
CA ILE A 112 24.94 1.22 -3.89
C ILE A 112 26.05 1.74 -2.99
N HIS A 113 27.16 1.01 -3.00
CA HIS A 113 28.41 1.36 -2.32
C HIS A 113 29.04 2.59 -3.00
#